data_AF-A0A009HP55-F1
#
_entry.id   AF-A0A009HP55-F1
#
_cell.length_a   1.000
_cell.length_b   1.000
_cell.length_c   1.000
_cell.angle_alpha   90.00
_cell.angle_beta   90.00
_cell.angle_gamma   90.00
#
_symmetry.space_group_name_H-M   'P 1'
#
loop_
_entity.id
_entity.type
_entity.pdbx_description
1 polymer ?
#
loop_
_entity_poly.entity_id
_entity_poly.type
_entity_poly.pdbx_seq_one_letter_code
_entity_poly.pdbx_strand_id
1 'polypeptide(L)'
;MVRYILLAMTLNGCSNYDVQPKELAVAHVNEAYSQNIKITGGKVVDKYFEIDTDMPDDLGLKIQPNNDTSGFNDFSIKGIPKHKGEYTINISTGFYGRGSDELNKKYKLIIVE
;
A
#
# COMPACT_ATOMS: atom_id res chain seq x y z
N MET A 1 -16.43 -30.46 11.16
CA MET A 1 -16.04 -29.09 11.55
C MET A 1 -16.20 -28.18 10.34
N VAL A 2 -17.33 -27.49 10.23
CA VAL A 2 -17.60 -26.55 9.14
C VAL A 2 -16.93 -25.22 9.52
N ARG A 3 -15.85 -24.86 8.82
CA ARG A 3 -15.19 -23.56 8.99
C ARG A 3 -16.02 -22.52 8.25
N TYR A 4 -16.70 -21.66 8.99
CA TYR A 4 -17.42 -20.51 8.45
C TYR A 4 -16.42 -19.50 7.91
N ILE A 5 -16.34 -19.36 6.58
CA ILE A 5 -15.65 -18.25 5.93
C ILE A 5 -16.60 -17.04 6.00
N LEU A 6 -16.31 -16.12 6.91
CA LEU A 6 -16.96 -14.81 6.98
C LEU A 6 -16.52 -13.97 5.77
N LEU A 7 -17.36 -13.92 4.75
CA LEU A 7 -17.19 -13.01 3.61
C LEU A 7 -17.77 -11.64 3.97
N ALA A 8 -16.94 -10.76 4.51
CA ALA A 8 -17.32 -9.37 4.75
C ALA A 8 -17.33 -8.59 3.42
N MET A 9 -18.53 -8.34 2.88
CA MET A 9 -18.70 -7.37 1.78
C MET A 9 -18.62 -5.96 2.34
N THR A 10 -17.47 -5.32 2.20
CA THR A 10 -17.33 -3.89 2.48
C THR A 10 -17.82 -3.09 1.27
N LEU A 11 -18.96 -2.42 1.44
CA LEU A 11 -19.41 -1.35 0.55
C LEU A 11 -18.42 -0.19 0.65
N ASN A 12 -17.38 -0.22 -0.18
CA ASN A 12 -16.55 0.96 -0.40
C ASN A 12 -17.32 1.86 -1.37
N GLY A 13 -17.53 3.13 -1.00
CA GLY A 13 -18.13 4.12 -1.89
C GLY A 13 -17.40 4.14 -3.23
N CYS A 14 -18.13 4.33 -4.34
CA CYS A 14 -17.55 4.45 -5.67
C CYS A 14 -16.64 5.68 -5.75
N SER A 15 -15.40 5.57 -5.31
CA SER A 15 -14.32 6.40 -5.82
C SER A 15 -14.06 5.98 -7.26
N ASN A 16 -13.80 6.93 -8.15
CA ASN A 16 -13.40 6.64 -9.54
C ASN A 16 -12.02 5.96 -9.62
N TYR A 17 -11.32 5.87 -8.50
CA TYR A 17 -10.03 5.25 -8.34
C TYR A 17 -10.11 4.06 -7.38
N ASP A 18 -9.24 3.09 -7.61
CA ASP A 18 -9.13 1.90 -6.77
C ASP A 18 -7.67 1.63 -6.44
N VAL A 19 -7.43 1.19 -5.21
CA VAL A 19 -6.10 0.76 -4.73
C VAL A 19 -6.21 -0.68 -4.27
N GLN A 20 -5.34 -1.52 -4.83
CA GLN A 20 -5.25 -2.94 -4.52
C GLN A 20 -3.82 -3.30 -4.11
N PRO A 21 -3.63 -4.17 -3.10
CA PRO A 21 -4.68 -4.77 -2.28
C PRO A 21 -5.31 -3.77 -1.30
N LYS A 22 -6.46 -4.13 -0.71
CA LYS A 22 -7.10 -3.30 0.34
C LYS A 22 -6.35 -3.32 1.66
N GLU A 23 -5.68 -4.42 1.95
CA GLU A 23 -4.90 -4.67 3.16
C GLU A 23 -3.55 -5.28 2.77
N LEU A 24 -2.54 -5.09 3.60
CA LEU A 24 -1.22 -5.68 3.39
C LEU A 24 -1.21 -7.11 3.95
N ALA A 25 -0.51 -8.02 3.27
CA ALA A 25 -0.18 -9.30 3.87
C ALA A 25 0.68 -9.12 5.12
N VAL A 26 0.50 -9.99 6.11
CA VAL A 26 1.36 -10.05 7.30
C VAL A 26 2.77 -10.43 6.87
N ALA A 27 3.77 -9.74 7.42
CA ALA A 27 5.19 -10.03 7.19
C ALA A 27 5.79 -10.78 8.39
N HIS A 28 6.90 -11.48 8.17
CA HIS A 28 7.63 -12.22 9.19
C HIS A 28 9.06 -11.69 9.30
N VAL A 29 9.56 -11.57 10.53
CA VAL A 29 10.92 -11.11 10.80
C VAL A 29 11.94 -12.04 10.13
N ASN A 30 12.94 -11.45 9.48
CA ASN A 30 13.98 -12.15 8.72
C ASN A 30 13.49 -12.94 7.49
N GLU A 31 12.23 -12.80 7.09
CA GLU A 31 11.70 -13.40 5.85
C GLU A 31 11.53 -12.35 4.75
N ALA A 32 11.74 -12.77 3.49
CA ALA A 32 11.54 -11.87 2.36
C ALA A 32 10.06 -11.49 2.24
N TYR A 33 9.78 -10.19 2.32
CA TYR A 33 8.47 -9.62 2.11
C TYR A 33 8.42 -8.87 0.78
N SER A 34 7.34 -9.04 0.03
CA SER A 34 7.06 -8.26 -1.17
C SER A 34 5.57 -8.16 -1.42
N GLN A 35 5.03 -6.95 -1.29
CA GLN A 35 3.64 -6.64 -1.60
C GLN A 35 3.59 -5.61 -2.71
N ASN A 36 3.04 -6.00 -3.85
CA ASN A 36 2.73 -5.07 -4.93
C ASN A 36 1.45 -4.29 -4.58
N ILE A 37 1.45 -2.99 -4.87
CA ILE A 37 0.32 -2.09 -4.73
C ILE A 37 0.07 -1.41 -6.09
N LYS A 38 -1.19 -1.48 -6.53
CA LYS A 38 -1.64 -0.95 -7.80
C LYS A 38 -2.77 0.06 -7.61
N ILE A 39 -2.58 1.25 -8.18
CA ILE A 39 -3.59 2.31 -8.22
C ILE A 39 -4.16 2.36 -9.64
N THR A 40 -5.48 2.26 -9.75
CA THR A 40 -6.22 2.29 -11.02
C THR A 40 -7.29 3.38 -11.00
N GLY A 41 -7.88 3.69 -12.16
CA GLY A 41 -8.90 4.73 -12.31
C GLY A 41 -8.37 6.11 -12.70
N GLY A 42 -7.04 6.28 -12.74
CA GLY A 42 -6.37 7.50 -13.22
C GLY A 42 -4.86 7.34 -13.25
N LYS A 43 -4.17 8.25 -13.94
CA LYS A 43 -2.70 8.33 -13.90
C LYS A 43 -2.28 9.19 -12.71
N VAL A 44 -1.50 8.63 -11.81
CA VAL A 44 -0.90 9.30 -10.65
C VAL A 44 0.06 10.39 -11.14
N VAL A 45 0.03 11.55 -10.46
CA VAL A 45 1.02 12.60 -10.66
C VAL A 45 2.14 12.38 -9.66
N ASP A 46 3.26 11.80 -10.09
CA ASP A 46 4.36 11.41 -9.18
C ASP A 46 4.86 12.57 -8.30
N LYS A 47 4.80 13.82 -8.78
CA LYS A 47 5.16 15.03 -8.01
C LYS A 47 4.30 15.22 -6.74
N TYR A 48 3.07 14.73 -6.74
CA TYR A 48 2.14 14.83 -5.62
C TYR A 48 2.03 13.52 -4.84
N PHE A 49 2.82 12.52 -5.18
CA PHE A 49 2.82 11.25 -4.48
C PHE A 49 3.63 11.40 -3.19
N GLU A 50 2.94 11.35 -2.06
CA GLU A 50 3.52 11.48 -0.73
C GLU A 50 3.30 10.19 0.06
N ILE A 51 4.36 9.78 0.77
CA ILE A 51 4.31 8.67 1.72
C ILE A 51 4.71 9.22 3.09
N ASP A 52 3.83 9.04 4.05
CA ASP A 52 4.09 9.26 5.47
C ASP A 52 4.00 7.92 6.22
N THR A 53 4.99 7.62 7.04
CA THR A 53 5.13 6.30 7.69
C THR A 53 5.91 6.39 9.00
N ASP A 54 5.52 5.55 9.96
CA ASP A 54 6.22 5.36 11.25
C ASP A 54 7.24 4.20 11.24
N MET A 55 7.42 3.53 10.09
CA MET A 55 8.48 2.54 9.88
C MET A 55 9.87 3.16 10.13
N PRO A 56 10.70 2.57 11.01
CA PRO A 56 12.06 3.04 11.22
C PRO A 56 12.96 2.70 10.03
N ASP A 57 13.99 3.52 9.79
CA ASP A 57 14.92 3.37 8.66
C ASP A 57 15.64 2.00 8.63
N ASP A 58 15.87 1.41 9.80
CA ASP A 58 16.55 0.13 9.95
C ASP A 58 15.63 -1.08 9.78
N LEU A 59 14.31 -0.88 9.62
CA LEU A 59 13.32 -1.95 9.48
C LEU A 59 13.66 -2.91 8.34
N GLY A 60 14.29 -2.44 7.28
CA GLY A 60 14.72 -3.27 6.16
C GLY A 60 13.68 -3.45 5.05
N LEU A 61 12.57 -2.71 5.11
CA LEU A 61 11.57 -2.59 4.05
C LEU A 61 11.73 -1.27 3.30
N LYS A 62 11.45 -1.28 2.00
CA LYS A 62 11.47 -0.10 1.14
C LYS A 62 10.20 -0.03 0.31
N ILE A 63 9.72 1.19 0.11
CA ILE A 63 8.62 1.50 -0.80
C ILE A 63 9.24 2.09 -2.06
N GLN A 64 8.96 1.49 -3.22
CA GLN A 64 9.54 1.94 -4.48
C GLN A 64 8.64 1.63 -5.68
N PRO A 65 8.65 2.49 -6.72
CA PRO A 65 8.03 2.17 -8.01
C PRO A 65 8.55 0.85 -8.59
N ASN A 66 7.68 0.13 -9.29
CA ASN A 66 8.06 -1.09 -10.01
C ASN A 66 8.55 -0.80 -11.44
N ASN A 67 8.19 0.35 -12.01
CA ASN A 67 8.63 0.80 -13.33
C ASN A 67 8.59 2.33 -13.41
N ASP A 68 9.57 2.92 -14.07
CA ASP A 68 9.66 4.36 -14.36
C ASP A 68 8.50 4.87 -15.22
N THR A 69 7.90 4.01 -16.05
CA THR A 69 6.83 4.40 -16.98
C THR A 69 5.46 4.51 -16.28
N SER A 70 5.21 3.62 -15.34
CA SER A 70 3.98 3.60 -14.55
C SER A 70 4.07 4.48 -13.30
N GLY A 71 5.27 4.94 -12.93
CA GLY A 71 5.51 5.73 -11.73
C GLY A 71 4.87 5.06 -10.52
N PHE A 72 4.20 5.85 -9.68
CA PHE A 72 3.51 5.35 -8.49
C PHE A 72 2.09 4.80 -8.74
N ASN A 73 1.67 4.59 -10.00
CA ASN A 73 0.50 3.74 -10.26
C ASN A 73 0.78 2.25 -9.93
N ASP A 74 2.05 1.84 -9.93
CA ASP A 74 2.48 0.45 -9.69
C ASP A 74 3.79 0.45 -8.90
N PHE A 75 3.71 0.16 -7.60
CA PHE A 75 4.84 0.22 -6.67
C PHE A 75 4.76 -0.90 -5.64
N SER A 76 5.90 -1.25 -5.04
CA SER A 76 5.96 -2.33 -4.06
C SER A 76 6.54 -1.87 -2.72
N ILE A 77 6.05 -2.51 -1.65
CA ILE A 77 6.71 -2.54 -0.35
C ILE A 77 7.47 -3.87 -0.29
N LYS A 78 8.80 -3.81 -0.23
CA LYS A 78 9.62 -5.03 -0.26
C LYS A 78 10.90 -4.92 0.55
N GLY A 79 11.41 -6.06 0.97
CA GLY A 79 12.65 -6.17 1.73
C GLY A 79 12.62 -7.32 2.71
N ILE A 80 13.45 -7.25 3.74
CA ILE A 80 13.50 -8.24 4.82
C ILE A 80 13.33 -7.47 6.12
N PRO A 81 12.17 -7.59 6.81
CA PRO A 81 11.91 -6.85 8.02
C PRO A 81 12.76 -7.40 9.18
N LYS A 82 13.36 -6.51 9.98
CA LYS A 82 14.26 -6.90 11.07
C LYS A 82 13.61 -6.91 12.44
N HIS A 83 12.50 -6.20 12.61
CA HIS A 83 11.82 -6.02 13.90
C HIS A 83 10.32 -6.23 13.73
N LYS A 84 9.70 -6.87 14.72
CA LYS A 84 8.26 -7.04 14.79
C LYS A 84 7.58 -5.75 15.24
N GLY A 85 6.34 -5.55 14.82
CA GLY A 85 5.57 -4.37 15.16
C GLY A 85 4.38 -4.15 14.25
N GLU A 86 3.58 -3.15 14.60
CA GLU A 86 2.53 -2.62 13.75
C GLU A 86 2.95 -1.23 13.29
N TYR A 87 2.97 -1.02 11.98
CA TYR A 87 3.38 0.23 11.35
C TYR A 87 2.28 0.79 10.47
N THR A 88 2.17 2.11 10.42
CA THR A 88 1.24 2.83 9.57
C THR A 88 1.95 3.35 8.32
N ILE A 89 1.32 3.16 7.16
CA ILE A 89 1.76 3.75 5.90
C ILE A 89 0.58 4.54 5.33
N ASN A 90 0.72 5.86 5.26
CA ASN A 90 -0.23 6.78 4.65
C ASN A 90 0.28 7.16 3.27
N ILE A 91 -0.57 6.99 2.26
CA ILE A 91 -0.29 7.30 0.87
C ILE A 91 -1.29 8.38 0.44
N SER A 92 -0.76 9.52 -0.01
CA SER A 92 -1.53 10.61 -0.56
C SER A 92 -1.07 10.91 -1.99
N THR A 93 -2.00 11.11 -2.92
CA THR A 93 -1.65 11.56 -4.27
C THR A 93 -2.82 12.17 -5.03
N GLY A 94 -2.51 13.04 -5.99
CA GLY A 94 -3.44 13.52 -7.01
C GLY A 94 -3.32 12.77 -8.36
N PHE A 95 -4.28 13.02 -9.26
CA PHE A 95 -4.36 12.40 -10.59
C PHE A 95 -4.33 13.43 -11.74
N TYR A 96 -3.75 13.08 -12.89
CA TYR A 96 -3.71 13.95 -14.08
C TYR A 96 -5.10 14.22 -14.66
N GLY A 97 -5.37 15.48 -15.00
CA GLY A 97 -6.54 15.90 -15.80
C GLY A 97 -7.88 15.89 -15.06
N ARG A 98 -7.88 15.78 -13.72
CA ARG A 98 -9.10 15.55 -12.91
C ARG A 98 -9.29 16.52 -11.74
N GLY A 99 -8.65 17.69 -11.75
CA GLY A 99 -8.89 18.75 -10.75
C GLY A 99 -8.42 18.35 -9.34
N SER A 100 -9.32 18.40 -8.34
CA SER A 100 -9.07 18.15 -6.90
C SER A 100 -9.26 16.68 -6.49
N ASP A 101 -9.27 15.74 -7.44
CA ASP A 101 -9.37 14.32 -7.12
C ASP A 101 -8.07 13.84 -6.43
N GLU A 102 -8.21 13.45 -5.17
CA GLU A 102 -7.11 12.97 -4.33
C GLU A 102 -7.41 11.55 -3.83
N LEU A 103 -6.37 10.71 -3.83
CA LEU A 103 -6.36 9.43 -3.14
C LEU A 103 -5.68 9.63 -1.79
N ASN A 104 -6.37 9.22 -0.72
CA ASN A 104 -5.79 9.08 0.61
C ASN A 104 -6.00 7.64 1.07
N LYS A 105 -4.92 6.85 1.14
CA LYS A 105 -4.96 5.44 1.53
C LYS A 105 -4.06 5.20 2.73
N LYS A 106 -4.65 4.70 3.81
CA LYS A 106 -3.95 4.22 4.99
C LYS A 106 -3.84 2.69 4.96
N TYR A 107 -2.63 2.19 5.15
CA TYR A 107 -2.32 0.78 5.38
C TYR A 107 -1.82 0.57 6.80
N LYS A 108 -2.12 -0.62 7.33
CA LYS A 108 -1.44 -1.18 8.50
C LYS A 108 -0.53 -2.30 8.01
N LEU A 109 0.74 -2.22 8.36
CA LEU A 109 1.71 -3.29 8.15
C LEU A 109 1.92 -4.00 9.49
N ILE A 110 1.61 -5.28 9.54
CA ILE A 110 1.80 -6.12 10.73
C ILE A 110 2.98 -7.04 10.45
N ILE A 111 3.97 -7.01 11.34
CA ILE A 111 5.17 -7.83 11.28
C ILE A 111 5.22 -8.70 12.54
N VAL A 112 5.24 -10.01 12.35
CA VAL A 112 5.30 -11.01 13.42
C VAL A 112 6.62 -11.77 13.37
N GLU A 113 6.85 -12.67 14.33
CA GLU A 113 8.02 -13.55 14.35
C GLU A 113 8.06 -14.53 13.18
#